data_AF-A0A6P0WW57-F1
#
_entry.id   AF-A0A6P0WW57-F1
#
_cell.length_a   1.000
_cell.length_b   1.000
_cell.length_c   1.000
_cell.angle_alpha   90.00
_cell.angle_beta   90.00
_cell.angle_gamma   90.00
#
_symmetry.space_group_name_H-M   'P 1'
#
loop_
_entity.id
_entity.type
_entity.pdbx_description
1 polymer ?
#
loop_
_entity_poly.entity_id
_entity_poly.type
_entity_poly.pdbx_seq_one_letter_code
_entity_poly.pdbx_strand_id
1 'polypeptide(L)'
;MNHSKQFRLPLLAVNFAAAVFVLGKSILEPTVGILTPFDFPPDVSLPQWQPVESKSLEVVNPDGEAGSTFLVGRQYQYLQNDYLLDIEMRYVVRTQGEVNLFIQKHPLIQSSPPEEELSGKIIHRQGTGFSVFFTHQERAYLSACINPRGESTVTIEQFSQNQDTYDTQLSRLFPVLLGRETWRDNRCLWTYMSLPLQDASPEQAYRILEAAWESWYEWWSQNFPQV
;
A
#
# COMPACT_ATOMS: atom_id res chain seq x y z
N MET A 1 -3.74 -47.06 34.30
CA MET A 1 -2.61 -46.80 33.38
C MET A 1 -2.50 -45.30 33.14
N ASN A 2 -1.32 -44.73 33.30
CA ASN A 2 -1.11 -43.29 33.39
C ASN A 2 -1.05 -42.66 31.97
N HIS A 3 -2.21 -42.36 31.37
CA HIS A 3 -2.35 -41.79 30.02
C HIS A 3 -1.50 -40.52 29.80
N SER A 4 -1.16 -39.79 30.87
CA SER A 4 -0.29 -38.61 30.82
C SER A 4 1.15 -38.89 30.34
N LYS A 5 1.72 -40.08 30.60
CA LYS A 5 3.11 -40.38 30.18
C LYS A 5 3.23 -40.70 28.68
N GLN A 6 2.19 -41.29 28.09
CA GLN A 6 2.19 -41.70 26.67
C GLN A 6 2.13 -40.50 25.71
N PHE A 7 1.55 -39.37 26.14
CA PHE A 7 1.50 -38.15 25.34
C PHE A 7 2.68 -37.20 25.53
N ARG A 8 3.41 -37.30 26.66
CA ARG A 8 4.54 -36.40 26.95
C ARG A 8 5.71 -36.61 26.00
N LEU A 9 6.08 -37.87 25.76
CA LEU A 9 7.22 -38.20 24.90
C LEU A 9 7.03 -37.73 23.44
N PRO A 10 5.91 -38.01 22.76
CA PRO A 10 5.70 -37.54 21.40
C PRO A 10 5.60 -36.01 21.34
N LEU A 11 4.96 -35.37 22.32
CA LEU A 11 4.89 -33.91 22.37
C LEU A 11 6.28 -33.27 22.53
N LEU A 12 7.14 -33.82 23.39
CA LEU A 12 8.52 -33.37 23.55
C LEU A 12 9.33 -33.56 22.28
N ALA A 13 9.18 -34.71 21.61
CA ALA A 13 9.87 -34.98 20.35
C ALA A 13 9.44 -34.00 19.24
N VAL A 14 8.15 -33.68 19.14
CA VAL A 14 7.62 -32.69 18.20
C VAL A 14 8.16 -31.29 18.50
N ASN A 15 8.15 -30.86 19.76
CA ASN A 15 8.70 -29.55 20.13
C ASN A 15 10.20 -29.46 19.86
N PHE A 16 10.96 -30.52 20.17
CA PHE A 16 12.39 -30.57 19.90
C PHE A 16 12.68 -30.50 18.39
N ALA A 17 11.96 -31.29 17.59
CA ALA A 17 12.09 -31.26 16.13
C ALA A 17 11.75 -29.88 15.56
N ALA A 18 10.68 -29.24 16.04
CA ALA A 18 10.30 -27.89 15.64
C ALA A 18 11.38 -26.86 16.00
N ALA A 19 11.94 -26.93 17.22
CA ALA A 19 13.01 -26.04 17.65
C ALA A 19 14.28 -26.20 16.81
N VAL A 20 14.71 -27.44 16.54
CA VAL A 20 15.86 -27.72 15.68
C VAL A 20 15.61 -27.25 14.25
N PHE A 21 14.41 -27.45 13.72
CA PHE A 21 14.03 -26.98 12.39
C PHE A 21 14.07 -25.45 12.29
N VAL A 22 13.47 -24.73 13.23
CA VAL A 22 13.48 -23.26 13.28
C VAL A 22 14.89 -22.73 13.42
N LEU A 23 15.71 -23.32 14.31
CA LEU A 23 17.12 -22.94 14.48
C LEU A 23 17.92 -23.16 13.20
N GLY A 24 17.77 -24.32 12.57
CA GLY A 24 18.43 -24.64 11.31
C GLY A 24 18.05 -23.65 10.21
N LYS A 25 16.75 -23.33 10.08
CA LYS A 25 16.26 -22.35 9.11
C LYS A 25 16.82 -20.95 9.39
N SER A 26 16.86 -20.52 10.66
CA SER A 26 17.40 -19.21 11.04
C SER A 26 18.88 -19.05 10.74
N ILE A 27 19.66 -20.13 10.76
CA ILE A 27 21.09 -20.11 10.44
C ILE A 27 21.30 -20.09 8.91
N LEU A 28 20.49 -20.85 8.17
CA LEU A 28 20.62 -20.99 6.71
C LEU A 28 20.02 -19.80 5.93
N GLU A 29 18.97 -19.16 6.45
CA GLU A 29 18.25 -18.05 5.81
C GLU A 29 18.10 -16.87 6.77
N PRO A 30 19.16 -16.04 6.97
CA PRO A 30 19.12 -14.88 7.86
C PRO A 30 18.31 -13.69 7.32
N THR A 31 17.52 -13.88 6.25
CA THR A 31 16.75 -12.83 5.58
C THR A 31 15.37 -12.57 6.19
N VAL A 32 14.98 -13.32 7.22
CA VAL A 32 13.68 -13.17 7.89
C VAL A 32 13.53 -11.75 8.42
N GLY A 33 12.62 -10.98 7.81
CA GLY A 33 12.29 -9.61 8.21
C GLY A 33 13.11 -8.51 7.52
N ILE A 34 14.01 -8.84 6.60
CA ILE A 34 14.66 -7.84 5.75
C ILE A 34 13.72 -7.52 4.58
N LEU A 35 13.30 -6.27 4.48
CA LEU A 35 12.54 -5.81 3.31
C LEU A 35 13.44 -5.89 2.07
N THR A 36 12.97 -6.60 1.06
CA THR A 36 13.58 -6.58 -0.28
C THR A 36 13.58 -5.13 -0.79
N PRO A 37 14.73 -4.63 -1.28
CA PRO A 37 14.75 -3.37 -2.02
C PRO A 37 13.73 -3.47 -3.16
N PHE A 38 12.81 -2.51 -3.20
CA PHE A 38 11.81 -2.43 -4.25
C PHE A 38 12.12 -1.22 -5.12
N ASP A 39 12.18 -1.41 -6.42
CA ASP A 39 12.32 -0.34 -7.40
C ASP A 39 11.03 -0.22 -8.19
N PHE A 40 10.48 1.00 -8.21
CA PHE A 40 9.33 1.31 -9.04
C PHE A 40 9.70 1.22 -10.53
N PRO A 41 8.85 0.58 -11.37
CA PRO A 41 9.12 0.48 -12.79
C PRO A 41 9.15 1.89 -13.41
N PRO A 42 9.98 2.11 -14.45
CA PRO A 42 10.09 3.41 -15.10
C PRO A 42 8.81 3.83 -15.83
N ASP A 43 7.94 2.86 -16.16
CA ASP A 43 6.67 3.06 -16.84
C ASP A 43 5.61 2.11 -16.27
N VAL A 44 4.38 2.59 -16.19
CA VAL A 44 3.18 1.80 -15.90
C VAL A 44 2.15 2.17 -16.95
N SER A 45 1.69 1.19 -17.72
CA SER A 45 0.77 1.45 -18.83
C SER A 45 -0.60 1.90 -18.29
N LEU A 46 -1.02 3.11 -18.68
CA LEU A 46 -2.36 3.62 -18.46
C LEU A 46 -3.12 3.71 -19.79
N PRO A 47 -4.24 2.98 -19.95
CA PRO A 47 -5.02 3.02 -21.18
C PRO A 47 -5.40 4.45 -21.57
N GLN A 48 -5.22 4.80 -22.84
CA GLN A 48 -5.54 6.13 -23.40
C GLN A 48 -4.71 7.31 -22.87
N TRP A 49 -3.70 7.06 -22.04
CA TRP A 49 -2.77 8.05 -21.52
C TRP A 49 -1.39 7.87 -22.17
N GLN A 50 -0.77 8.97 -22.59
CA GLN A 50 0.58 8.95 -23.15
C GLN A 50 1.59 9.26 -22.05
N PRO A 51 2.59 8.40 -21.78
CA PRO A 51 3.63 8.69 -20.81
C PRO A 51 4.47 9.88 -21.26
N VAL A 52 4.71 10.82 -20.36
CA VAL A 52 5.50 12.04 -20.59
C VAL A 52 6.85 11.93 -19.91
N GLU A 53 6.84 11.78 -18.59
CA GLU A 53 8.03 11.74 -17.76
C GLU A 53 7.82 10.79 -16.59
N SER A 54 8.90 10.18 -16.12
CA SER A 54 8.90 9.46 -14.85
C SER A 54 10.22 9.63 -14.13
N LYS A 55 10.17 9.98 -12.84
CA LYS A 55 11.36 10.24 -12.01
C LYS A 55 11.27 9.52 -10.67
N SER A 56 12.38 8.92 -10.26
CA SER A 56 12.52 8.34 -8.93
C SER A 56 12.45 9.45 -7.88
N LEU A 57 11.80 9.15 -6.76
CA LEU A 57 11.69 10.06 -5.63
C LEU A 57 12.54 9.53 -4.48
N GLU A 58 13.33 10.43 -3.88
CA GLU A 58 14.15 10.09 -2.72
C GLU A 58 13.30 9.72 -1.51
N VAL A 59 13.91 8.96 -0.61
CA VAL A 59 13.33 8.55 0.68
C VAL A 59 12.96 9.80 1.47
N VAL A 60 11.69 9.92 1.83
CA VAL A 60 11.21 11.01 2.67
C VAL A 60 11.07 10.49 4.10
N ASN A 61 11.90 11.00 5.00
CA ASN A 61 11.77 10.84 6.45
C ASN A 61 11.76 9.36 6.95
N PRO A 62 12.94 8.73 7.10
CA PRO A 62 13.06 7.33 7.53
C PRO A 62 12.62 7.05 8.98
N ASP A 63 12.60 8.09 9.83
CA ASP A 63 12.19 8.00 11.24
C ASP A 63 10.80 8.62 11.44
N GLY A 64 9.77 7.87 11.04
CA GLY A 64 8.38 8.34 11.00
C GLY A 64 7.82 8.77 12.36
N GLU A 65 7.63 10.06 12.55
CA GLU A 65 6.66 10.54 13.53
C GLU A 65 5.26 9.99 13.17
N ALA A 66 4.62 9.29 14.11
CA ALA A 66 3.38 8.51 13.96
C ALA A 66 3.47 7.14 13.24
N GLY A 67 4.66 6.53 13.17
CA GLY A 67 4.78 5.07 13.01
C GLY A 67 4.83 4.53 11.57
N SER A 68 4.52 5.33 10.55
CA SER A 68 4.68 4.95 9.14
C SER A 68 6.05 5.36 8.57
N THR A 69 6.65 4.53 7.72
CA THR A 69 7.95 4.80 7.08
C THR A 69 7.78 4.83 5.57
N PHE A 70 8.14 5.94 4.93
CA PHE A 70 8.19 6.04 3.47
C PHE A 70 9.57 5.56 3.00
N LEU A 71 9.61 4.53 2.16
CA LEU A 71 10.86 3.97 1.68
C LEU A 71 11.28 4.63 0.37
N VAL A 72 10.73 4.16 -0.74
CA VAL A 72 11.01 4.67 -2.08
C VAL A 72 9.74 5.23 -2.70
N GLY A 73 9.89 6.06 -3.72
CA GLY A 73 8.76 6.54 -4.50
C GLY A 73 9.11 6.79 -5.94
N ARG A 74 8.08 7.04 -6.73
CA ARG A 74 8.23 7.46 -8.11
C ARG A 74 7.09 8.39 -8.49
N GLN A 75 7.42 9.44 -9.23
CA GLN A 75 6.44 10.30 -9.87
C GLN A 75 6.34 9.92 -11.34
N TYR A 76 5.12 9.87 -11.84
CA TYR A 76 4.78 9.60 -13.23
C TYR A 76 3.92 10.74 -13.75
N GLN A 77 4.14 11.12 -15.01
CA GLN A 77 3.36 12.12 -15.70
C GLN A 77 2.79 11.54 -17.00
N TYR A 78 1.51 11.79 -17.23
CA TYR A 78 0.81 11.33 -18.40
C TYR A 78 -0.01 12.46 -19.04
N LEU A 79 -0.16 12.41 -20.35
CA LEU A 79 -0.96 13.36 -21.13
C LEU A 79 -2.13 12.65 -21.82
N GLN A 80 -3.32 13.23 -21.70
CA GLN A 80 -4.51 12.84 -22.46
C GLN A 80 -5.35 14.08 -22.76
N ASN A 81 -5.57 14.41 -24.03
CA ASN A 81 -6.45 15.52 -24.46
C ASN A 81 -6.22 16.82 -23.64
N ASP A 82 -4.96 17.25 -23.53
CA ASP A 82 -4.49 18.43 -22.77
C ASP A 82 -4.58 18.34 -21.23
N TYR A 83 -5.10 17.23 -20.68
CA TYR A 83 -4.98 16.93 -19.26
C TYR A 83 -3.62 16.33 -18.96
N LEU A 84 -2.85 17.02 -18.11
CA LEU A 84 -1.64 16.49 -17.51
C LEU A 84 -2.01 15.82 -16.18
N LEU A 85 -1.88 14.50 -16.13
CA LEU A 85 -2.06 13.69 -14.94
C LEU A 85 -0.72 13.45 -14.27
N ASP A 86 -0.61 13.92 -13.02
CA ASP A 86 0.53 13.64 -12.15
C ASP A 86 0.16 12.53 -11.18
N ILE A 87 0.97 11.47 -11.12
CA ILE A 87 0.80 10.37 -10.18
C ILE A 87 2.08 10.24 -9.36
N GLU A 88 1.96 10.42 -8.06
CA GLU A 88 2.99 10.04 -7.12
C GLU A 88 2.62 8.71 -6.46
N MET A 89 3.58 7.79 -6.45
CA MET A 89 3.44 6.49 -5.79
C MET A 89 4.57 6.32 -4.80
N ARG A 90 4.22 5.92 -3.57
CA ARG A 90 5.16 5.72 -2.47
C ARG A 90 4.97 4.33 -1.88
N TYR A 91 6.10 3.66 -1.63
CA TYR A 91 6.10 2.44 -0.85
C TYR A 91 6.19 2.77 0.63
N VAL A 92 5.08 2.57 1.34
CA VAL A 92 4.95 2.89 2.77
C VAL A 92 4.91 1.59 3.56
N VAL A 93 5.71 1.51 4.61
CA VAL A 93 5.77 0.35 5.50
C VAL A 93 5.50 0.77 6.95
N ARG A 94 5.22 -0.22 7.80
CA ARG A 94 4.85 -0.02 9.21
C ARG A 94 3.63 0.89 9.40
N THR A 95 2.77 0.96 8.39
CA THR A 95 1.64 1.88 8.39
C THR A 95 0.34 1.23 8.88
N GLN A 96 -0.60 2.09 9.26
CA GLN A 96 -2.01 1.76 9.51
C GLN A 96 -2.92 2.19 8.36
N GLY A 97 -2.37 2.66 7.22
CA GLY A 97 -3.14 2.98 6.02
C GLY A 97 -3.91 4.29 6.06
N GLU A 98 -3.59 5.21 6.99
CA GLU A 98 -4.27 6.50 7.10
C GLU A 98 -3.79 7.50 6.03
N VAL A 99 -4.53 7.57 4.93
CA VAL A 99 -4.16 8.38 3.75
C VAL A 99 -4.09 9.87 4.07
N ASN A 100 -4.96 10.38 4.94
CA ASN A 100 -4.95 11.78 5.34
C ASN A 100 -3.63 12.16 6.03
N LEU A 101 -3.08 11.28 6.88
CA LEU A 101 -1.76 11.51 7.48
C LEU A 101 -0.64 11.48 6.43
N PHE A 102 -0.75 10.64 5.40
CA PHE A 102 0.25 10.62 4.34
C PHE A 102 0.27 11.97 3.61
N ILE A 103 -0.89 12.51 3.26
CA ILE A 103 -1.02 13.79 2.57
C ILE A 103 -0.52 14.95 3.45
N GLN A 104 -0.88 14.98 4.73
CA GLN A 104 -0.46 16.04 5.66
C GLN A 104 1.06 16.04 5.94
N LYS A 105 1.70 14.88 5.93
CA LYS A 105 3.13 14.74 6.24
C LYS A 105 4.02 14.78 5.02
N HIS A 106 3.45 14.92 3.82
CA HIS A 106 4.21 14.84 2.59
C HIS A 106 4.95 16.17 2.30
N PRO A 107 6.29 16.18 2.22
CA PRO A 107 7.09 17.41 2.15
C PRO A 107 6.97 18.14 0.80
N LEU A 108 6.48 17.47 -0.24
CA LEU A 108 6.31 18.07 -1.58
C LEU A 108 4.93 18.71 -1.78
N ILE A 109 3.97 18.46 -0.88
CA ILE A 109 2.69 19.17 -0.90
C ILE A 109 2.93 20.48 -0.15
N GLN A 110 3.57 21.43 -0.84
CA GLN A 110 3.81 22.77 -0.31
C GLN A 110 2.46 23.40 0.00
N SER A 111 2.18 23.55 1.30
CA SER A 111 0.86 23.70 1.92
C SER A 111 -0.04 22.48 1.74
N SER A 112 0.12 21.49 2.61
CA SER A 112 -0.89 20.45 2.78
C SER A 112 -2.27 21.10 2.90
N PRO A 113 -3.28 20.60 2.17
CA PRO A 113 -4.63 21.12 2.29
C PRO A 113 -5.05 21.13 3.76
N PRO A 114 -5.77 22.17 4.21
CA PRO A 114 -6.42 22.18 5.52
C PRO A 114 -7.17 20.87 5.75
N GLU A 115 -7.23 20.40 7.00
CA GLU A 115 -7.94 19.15 7.35
C GLU A 115 -9.40 19.13 6.87
N GLU A 116 -10.02 20.31 6.82
CA GLU A 116 -11.37 20.53 6.29
C GLU A 116 -11.46 20.23 4.78
N GLU A 117 -10.43 20.52 3.99
CA GLU A 117 -10.37 20.20 2.56
C GLU A 117 -10.00 18.72 2.33
N LEU A 118 -9.25 18.12 3.26
CA LEU A 118 -8.97 16.68 3.29
C LEU A 118 -10.17 15.82 3.67
N SER A 119 -11.22 16.42 4.23
CA SER A 119 -12.53 15.80 4.45
C SER A 119 -13.30 15.60 3.13
N GLY A 120 -12.56 15.25 2.08
CA GLY A 120 -13.04 15.04 0.73
C GLY A 120 -14.03 13.89 0.61
N LYS A 121 -14.51 13.68 -0.61
CA LYS A 121 -15.49 12.64 -0.89
C LYS A 121 -14.78 11.29 -0.94
N ILE A 122 -14.97 10.47 0.10
CA ILE A 122 -14.58 9.06 0.06
C ILE A 122 -15.60 8.29 -0.80
N ILE A 123 -15.10 7.60 -1.82
CA ILE A 123 -15.91 6.77 -2.71
C ILE A 123 -15.42 5.32 -2.59
N HIS A 124 -16.38 4.39 -2.46
CA HIS A 124 -16.13 2.97 -2.58
C HIS A 124 -16.57 2.47 -3.95
N ARG A 125 -15.70 1.68 -4.60
CA ARG A 125 -15.99 0.98 -5.85
C ARG A 125 -15.67 -0.49 -5.66
N GLN A 126 -16.63 -1.34 -6.00
CA GLN A 126 -16.44 -2.78 -5.90
C GLN A 126 -15.28 -3.23 -6.78
N GLY A 127 -14.33 -3.98 -6.21
CA GLY A 127 -13.17 -4.51 -6.91
C GLY A 127 -11.92 -3.63 -6.81
N THR A 128 -12.08 -2.31 -6.63
CA THR A 128 -10.94 -1.37 -6.46
C THR A 128 -10.82 -0.84 -5.04
N GLY A 129 -11.92 -0.70 -4.30
CA GLY A 129 -11.92 -0.26 -2.90
C GLY A 129 -12.25 1.20 -2.68
N PHE A 130 -11.68 1.75 -1.62
CA PHE A 130 -11.89 3.12 -1.19
C PHE A 130 -10.82 4.07 -1.73
N SER A 131 -11.27 5.23 -2.21
CA SER A 131 -10.41 6.35 -2.57
C SER A 131 -11.03 7.66 -2.07
N VAL A 132 -10.19 8.64 -1.75
CA VAL A 132 -10.63 9.98 -1.35
C VAL A 132 -10.37 10.97 -2.47
N PHE A 133 -11.39 11.77 -2.78
CA PHE A 133 -11.34 12.84 -3.78
C PHE A 133 -11.47 14.20 -3.12
N PHE A 134 -10.62 15.14 -3.50
CA PHE A 134 -10.68 16.52 -2.98
C PHE A 134 -10.07 17.50 -3.99
N THR A 135 -10.28 18.79 -3.76
CA THR A 135 -9.66 19.87 -4.54
C THR A 135 -8.77 20.71 -3.66
N HIS A 136 -7.63 21.14 -4.19
CA HIS A 136 -6.73 22.08 -3.52
C HIS A 136 -5.93 22.86 -4.57
N GLN A 137 -5.79 24.18 -4.40
CA GLN A 137 -5.00 25.04 -5.30
C GLN A 137 -5.30 24.81 -6.81
N GLU A 138 -6.58 24.90 -7.21
CA GLU A 138 -7.01 24.73 -8.62
C GLU A 138 -6.70 23.35 -9.24
N ARG A 139 -6.44 22.35 -8.40
CA ARG A 139 -6.23 20.97 -8.81
C ARG A 139 -7.23 20.05 -8.13
N ALA A 140 -7.62 19.00 -8.84
CA ALA A 140 -8.34 17.88 -8.28
C ALA A 140 -7.37 16.76 -7.92
N TYR A 141 -7.67 16.04 -6.85
CA TYR A 141 -6.84 14.97 -6.32
C TYR A 141 -7.64 13.71 -6.09
N LEU A 142 -6.96 12.58 -6.24
CA LEU A 142 -7.39 11.27 -5.76
C LEU A 142 -6.25 10.70 -4.93
N SER A 143 -6.57 10.15 -3.77
CA SER A 143 -5.58 9.41 -2.99
C SER A 143 -6.17 8.15 -2.36
N ALA A 144 -5.33 7.12 -2.28
CA ALA A 144 -5.69 5.84 -1.71
C ALA A 144 -4.43 5.04 -1.36
N CYS A 145 -4.60 4.10 -0.44
CA CYS A 145 -3.62 3.08 -0.12
C CYS A 145 -3.99 1.78 -0.84
N ILE A 146 -3.14 1.30 -1.76
CA ILE A 146 -3.28 -0.04 -2.31
C ILE A 146 -2.65 -1.01 -1.31
N ASN A 147 -3.43 -1.99 -0.88
CA ASN A 147 -3.00 -2.99 0.08
C ASN A 147 -2.30 -4.18 -0.62
N PRO A 148 -1.44 -4.92 0.10
CA PRO A 148 -0.83 -6.16 -0.41
C PRO A 148 -1.86 -7.21 -0.83
N ARG A 149 -3.03 -7.19 -0.19
CA ARG A 149 -4.17 -8.07 -0.42
C ARG A 149 -5.46 -7.28 -0.24
N GLY A 150 -6.52 -7.72 -0.90
CA GLY A 150 -7.83 -7.09 -0.79
C GLY A 150 -7.93 -5.78 -1.57
N GLU A 151 -8.85 -4.93 -1.15
CA GLU A 151 -9.18 -3.68 -1.84
C GLU A 151 -8.31 -2.50 -1.36
N SER A 152 -8.31 -1.39 -2.09
CA SER A 152 -7.69 -0.14 -1.60
C SER A 152 -8.46 0.47 -0.43
N THR A 153 -7.75 1.25 0.39
CA THR A 153 -8.26 1.82 1.64
C THR A 153 -7.84 3.28 1.82
N VAL A 154 -8.57 4.03 2.64
CA VAL A 154 -8.29 5.43 2.98
C VAL A 154 -8.09 5.62 4.49
N THR A 155 -8.87 4.91 5.32
CA THR A 155 -8.86 5.08 6.78
C THR A 155 -8.21 3.89 7.50
N ILE A 156 -7.85 4.10 8.78
CA ILE A 156 -7.30 3.04 9.65
C ILE A 156 -8.28 1.88 9.79
N GLU A 157 -9.57 2.16 9.92
CA GLU A 157 -10.62 1.14 10.07
C GLU A 157 -10.71 0.28 8.82
N GLN A 158 -10.69 0.91 7.64
CA GLN A 158 -10.73 0.20 6.35
C GLN A 158 -9.48 -0.68 6.18
N PHE A 159 -8.29 -0.14 6.51
CA PHE A 159 -7.03 -0.87 6.46
C PHE A 159 -7.03 -2.07 7.40
N SER A 160 -7.42 -1.88 8.67
CA SER A 160 -7.50 -2.95 9.66
C SER A 160 -8.53 -4.01 9.28
N GLN A 161 -9.71 -3.61 8.79
CA GLN A 161 -10.74 -4.54 8.34
C GLN A 161 -10.26 -5.39 7.15
N ASN A 162 -9.53 -4.77 6.22
CA ASN A 162 -8.93 -5.46 5.09
C ASN A 162 -7.90 -6.50 5.56
N GLN A 163 -7.01 -6.12 6.47
CA GLN A 163 -6.08 -7.07 7.11
C GLN A 163 -6.82 -8.20 7.84
N ASP A 164 -7.83 -7.90 8.64
CA ASP A 164 -8.58 -8.93 9.36
C ASP A 164 -9.25 -9.92 8.40
N THR A 165 -9.70 -9.46 7.24
CA THR A 165 -10.36 -10.29 6.23
C THR A 165 -9.39 -11.17 5.43
N TYR A 166 -8.24 -10.63 5.03
CA TYR A 166 -7.33 -11.30 4.09
C TYR A 166 -6.08 -11.85 4.74
N ASP A 167 -5.60 -11.22 5.80
CA ASP A 167 -4.34 -11.60 6.43
C ASP A 167 -4.51 -12.73 7.44
N THR A 168 -5.68 -12.83 8.08
CA THR A 168 -5.94 -13.84 9.14
C THR A 168 -6.47 -15.17 8.62
N GLN A 169 -6.56 -15.35 7.31
CA GLN A 169 -7.06 -16.57 6.69
C GLN A 169 -6.17 -17.77 7.04
N LEU A 170 -6.77 -18.91 7.38
CA LEU A 170 -6.04 -20.14 7.74
C LEU A 170 -5.10 -20.63 6.63
N SER A 171 -5.42 -20.34 5.36
CA SER A 171 -4.56 -20.60 4.21
C SER A 171 -3.17 -19.95 4.35
N ARG A 172 -3.05 -18.86 5.11
CA ARG A 172 -1.80 -18.13 5.34
C ARG A 172 -1.00 -18.64 6.54
N LEU A 173 -1.57 -19.52 7.37
CA LEU A 173 -0.87 -20.00 8.56
C LEU A 173 0.44 -20.69 8.20
N PHE A 174 0.44 -21.53 7.17
CA PHE A 174 1.64 -22.27 6.75
C PHE A 174 2.78 -21.36 6.25
N PRO A 175 2.59 -20.46 5.27
CA PRO A 175 3.66 -19.55 4.84
C PRO A 175 4.14 -18.62 5.97
N VAL A 176 3.25 -18.20 6.87
CA VAL A 176 3.62 -17.39 8.05
C VAL A 176 4.47 -18.18 9.03
N LEU A 177 4.11 -19.43 9.35
CA LEU A 177 4.92 -20.29 10.22
C LEU A 177 6.29 -20.63 9.61
N LEU A 178 6.37 -20.69 8.29
CA LEU A 178 7.64 -20.83 7.57
C LEU A 178 8.42 -19.52 7.48
N GLY A 179 7.90 -18.39 7.98
CA GLY A 179 8.54 -17.08 7.91
C GLY A 179 8.75 -16.58 6.48
N ARG A 180 7.89 -17.01 5.54
CA ARG A 180 7.87 -16.52 4.15
C ARG A 180 6.95 -15.31 3.98
N GLU A 181 6.00 -15.15 4.90
CA GLU A 181 5.07 -14.03 4.93
C GLU A 181 4.91 -13.52 6.36
N THR A 182 4.54 -12.25 6.52
CA THR A 182 4.15 -11.69 7.82
C THR A 182 2.68 -12.03 8.11
N TRP A 183 2.36 -12.22 9.39
CA TRP A 183 0.97 -12.47 9.80
C TRP A 183 0.05 -11.32 9.38
N ARG A 184 0.41 -10.08 9.75
CA ARG A 184 -0.22 -8.86 9.23
C ARG A 184 0.76 -8.10 8.37
N ASP A 185 0.31 -7.65 7.22
CA ASP A 185 1.12 -6.92 6.27
C ASP A 185 0.80 -5.43 6.36
N ASN A 186 1.66 -4.69 7.07
CA ASN A 186 1.52 -3.25 7.32
C ASN A 186 2.19 -2.42 6.22
N ARG A 187 2.20 -2.93 5.00
CA ARG A 187 2.77 -2.28 3.82
C ARG A 187 1.62 -1.73 2.98
N CYS A 188 1.92 -0.68 2.23
CA CYS A 188 0.96 0.02 1.41
C CYS A 188 1.69 0.65 0.22
N LEU A 189 1.08 0.60 -0.95
CA LEU A 189 1.45 1.48 -2.04
C LEU A 189 0.51 2.68 -2.00
N TRP A 190 0.99 3.77 -1.39
CA TRP A 190 0.23 5.00 -1.32
C TRP A 190 0.30 5.71 -2.67
N THR A 191 -0.87 5.90 -3.27
CA THR A 191 -1.03 6.64 -4.53
C THR A 191 -1.62 8.02 -4.25
N TYR A 192 -1.04 9.02 -4.90
CA TYR A 192 -1.49 10.40 -4.90
C TYR A 192 -1.55 10.91 -6.35
N MET A 193 -2.77 10.95 -6.91
CA MET A 193 -3.02 11.42 -8.27
C MET A 193 -3.52 12.85 -8.24
N SER A 194 -3.16 13.64 -9.25
CA SER A 194 -3.70 14.99 -9.40
C SER A 194 -3.78 15.44 -10.85
N LEU A 195 -4.73 16.34 -11.12
CA LEU A 195 -4.86 17.01 -12.40
C LEU A 195 -5.31 18.46 -12.20
N PRO A 196 -4.88 19.40 -13.07
CA PRO A 196 -5.35 20.78 -13.05
C PRO A 196 -6.81 20.87 -13.48
N LEU A 197 -7.61 21.69 -12.80
CA LEU A 197 -9.04 21.83 -13.11
C LEU A 197 -9.30 22.44 -14.48
N GLN A 198 -8.43 23.35 -14.99
CA GLN A 198 -8.54 23.96 -16.34
C GLN A 198 -9.98 24.40 -16.71
N ASP A 199 -10.63 25.17 -15.81
CA ASP A 199 -12.04 25.60 -15.92
C ASP A 199 -13.11 24.48 -15.90
N ALA A 200 -12.72 23.22 -15.75
CA ALA A 200 -13.64 22.09 -15.55
C ALA A 200 -14.18 22.05 -14.11
N SER A 201 -15.36 21.46 -13.94
CA SER A 201 -15.91 21.23 -12.60
C SER A 201 -15.12 20.14 -11.86
N PRO A 202 -15.01 20.20 -10.52
CA PRO A 202 -14.38 19.15 -9.73
C PRO A 202 -14.91 17.75 -10.04
N GLU A 203 -16.22 17.61 -10.27
CA GLU A 203 -16.85 16.32 -10.58
C GLU A 203 -16.41 15.76 -11.93
N GLN A 204 -16.14 16.63 -12.92
CA GLN A 204 -15.58 16.20 -14.19
C GLN A 204 -14.14 15.70 -14.02
N ALA A 205 -13.33 16.44 -13.26
CA ALA A 205 -11.98 16.04 -12.92
C ALA A 205 -11.94 14.71 -12.13
N TYR A 206 -12.83 14.54 -11.15
CA TYR A 206 -12.93 13.29 -10.38
C TYR A 206 -13.25 12.08 -11.24
N ARG A 207 -14.09 12.22 -12.28
CA ARG A 207 -14.35 11.11 -13.21
C ARG A 207 -13.10 10.73 -14.01
N ILE A 208 -12.27 11.70 -14.39
CA ILE A 208 -11.01 11.45 -15.09
C ILE A 208 -10.03 10.73 -14.16
N LEU A 209 -9.88 11.22 -12.91
CA LEU A 209 -9.05 10.57 -11.89
C LEU A 209 -9.53 9.16 -11.56
N GLU A 210 -10.82 8.95 -11.43
CA GLU A 210 -11.42 7.63 -11.13
C GLU A 210 -11.11 6.62 -12.25
N ALA A 211 -11.26 7.01 -13.52
CA ALA A 211 -10.93 6.14 -14.65
C ALA A 211 -9.43 5.79 -14.71
N ALA A 212 -8.55 6.76 -14.44
CA ALA A 212 -7.10 6.49 -14.34
C ALA A 212 -6.78 5.58 -13.15
N TRP A 213 -7.46 5.79 -12.01
CA TRP A 213 -7.31 5.00 -10.80
C TRP A 213 -7.67 3.52 -10.98
N GLU A 214 -8.77 3.22 -11.68
CA GLU A 214 -9.18 1.83 -11.92
C GLU A 214 -8.06 1.03 -12.63
N SER A 215 -7.49 1.61 -13.69
CA SER A 215 -6.38 0.97 -14.44
C SER A 215 -5.09 0.90 -13.60
N TRP A 216 -4.80 1.95 -12.85
CA TRP A 216 -3.63 2.01 -11.97
C TRP A 216 -3.69 0.95 -10.86
N TYR A 217 -4.85 0.85 -10.21
CA TYR A 217 -5.12 -0.14 -9.17
C TYR A 217 -5.04 -1.57 -9.72
N GLU A 218 -5.64 -1.83 -10.87
CA GLU A 218 -5.60 -3.16 -11.50
C GLU A 218 -4.15 -3.63 -11.72
N TRP A 219 -3.29 -2.74 -12.23
CA TRP A 219 -1.88 -3.06 -12.42
C TRP A 219 -1.17 -3.32 -11.08
N TRP A 220 -1.30 -2.41 -10.12
CA TRP A 220 -0.56 -2.48 -8.86
C TRP A 220 -1.05 -3.57 -7.90
N SER A 221 -2.33 -3.92 -7.94
CA SER A 221 -2.87 -5.05 -7.17
C SER A 221 -2.26 -6.39 -7.61
N GLN A 222 -1.88 -6.51 -8.89
CA GLN A 222 -1.21 -7.69 -9.44
C GLN A 222 0.32 -7.64 -9.33
N ASN A 223 0.89 -6.43 -9.25
CA ASN A 223 2.33 -6.17 -9.22
C ASN A 223 2.81 -5.65 -7.86
N PHE A 224 2.09 -5.95 -6.79
CA PHE A 224 2.46 -5.53 -5.45
C PHE A 224 3.83 -6.12 -5.06
N PRO A 225 4.74 -5.34 -4.43
CA PRO A 225 6.07 -5.81 -4.02
C PRO A 225 6.02 -7.10 -3.18
N GLN A 226 6.67 -8.14 -3.68
CA GLN A 226 6.81 -9.42 -2.97
C GLN A 226 7.85 -9.31 -1.84
N VAL A 227 7.65 -10.14 -0.80
CA VAL A 227 8.61 -10.33 0.31
C VAL A 227 9.62 -11.42 -0.01
#